data_AF-A0A371FXV1-F1
#
_entry.id   AF-A0A371FXV1-F1
#
_cell.length_a   1.000
_cell.length_b   1.000
_cell.length_c   1.000
_cell.angle_alpha   90.00
_cell.angle_beta   90.00
_cell.angle_gamma   90.00
#
_symmetry.space_group_name_H-M   'P 1'
#
loop_
_entity.id
_entity.type
_entity.pdbx_description
1 polymer ?
#
loop_
_entity_poly.entity_id
_entity_poly.type
_entity_poly.pdbx_seq_one_letter_code
_entity_poly.pdbx_strand_id
1 'polypeptide(L)' 'LVTSIHENWFSARCINTSKPAGEGAIVIQTAAYIFVALYEGSIGPASRAMAAADQLTWQLGRKNL' A
#
# COMPACT_ATOMS: atom_id res chain seq x y z
N LEU A 1 9.06 -6.72 -6.81
CA LEU A 1 10.10 -5.76 -6.37
C LEU A 1 9.57 -4.94 -5.21
N VAL A 2 10.20 -5.00 -4.04
CA VAL A 2 9.87 -4.09 -2.92
C VAL A 2 10.46 -2.72 -3.23
N THR A 3 9.65 -1.66 -3.14
CA THR A 3 10.03 -0.29 -3.50
C THR A 3 10.29 0.61 -2.30
N SER A 4 9.68 0.33 -1.15
CA SER A 4 9.92 1.06 0.11
C SER A 4 9.59 0.16 1.29
N ILE A 5 10.33 0.29 2.38
CA ILE A 5 10.09 -0.44 3.64
C ILE A 5 10.25 0.55 4.78
N HIS A 6 9.27 0.53 5.69
CA HIS A 6 9.24 1.26 6.95
C HIS A 6 8.87 0.28 8.07
N GLU A 7 8.82 0.76 9.31
CA GLU A 7 8.62 -0.07 10.49
C GLU A 7 7.31 -0.88 10.46
N ASN A 8 6.21 -0.27 10.01
CA ASN A 8 4.88 -0.89 9.99
C ASN A 8 4.27 -0.99 8.59
N TRP A 9 4.99 -0.60 7.54
CA TRP A 9 4.49 -0.74 6.18
C TRP A 9 5.58 -0.94 5.15
N PHE A 10 5.23 -1.57 4.03
CA PHE A 10 6.08 -1.63 2.85
C PHE A 10 5.25 -1.51 1.58
N SER A 11 5.89 -1.05 0.51
CA SER A 11 5.31 -1.04 -0.84
C SER A 11 6.07 -1.99 -1.73
N ALA A 12 5.34 -2.73 -2.57
CA ALA A 12 5.91 -3.61 -3.57
C ALA A 12 5.20 -3.46 -4.90
N ARG A 13 5.93 -3.69 -5.99
CA ARG A 13 5.40 -3.73 -7.35
C ARG A 13 5.70 -5.05 -8.03
N CYS A 14 4.73 -5.54 -8.80
CA CYS A 14 4.88 -6.62 -9.77
C CYS A 14 4.99 -6.00 -11.16
N ILE A 15 6.09 -6.28 -11.85
CA ILE A 15 6.35 -5.80 -13.21
C ILE A 15 6.75 -7.02 -14.02
N ASN A 16 6.18 -7.18 -15.21
CA ASN A 16 6.53 -8.25 -16.14
C ASN A 16 6.49 -7.71 -17.58
N THR A 17 6.85 -8.56 -18.54
CA THR A 17 6.90 -8.17 -19.97
C THR A 17 5.52 -7.89 -20.58
N SER A 18 4.43 -8.39 -20.00
CA SER A 18 3.07 -8.13 -20.48
C SER A 18 2.44 -6.86 -19.87
N LYS A 19 2.88 -6.43 -18.69
CA LYS A 19 2.43 -5.21 -17.99
C LYS A 19 3.64 -4.40 -17.52
N PRO A 20 4.24 -3.57 -18.41
CA PRO A 20 5.47 -2.81 -18.12
C PRO A 20 5.29 -1.75 -17.03
N ALA A 21 4.08 -1.17 -16.96
CA ALA A 21 3.68 -0.26 -15.89
C ALA A 21 3.65 -0.98 -14.53
N GLY A 22 3.31 -2.28 -14.55
CA GLY A 22 3.14 -3.13 -13.40
C GLY A 22 1.84 -2.90 -12.64
N GLU A 23 1.75 -3.56 -11.50
CA GLU A 23 0.78 -3.31 -10.42
C GLU A 23 1.56 -3.20 -9.13
N GLY A 24 0.94 -2.65 -8.09
CA GLY A 24 1.57 -2.62 -6.78
C GLY A 24 0.60 -2.82 -5.64
N ALA A 25 1.20 -3.12 -4.49
CA ALA A 25 0.55 -3.24 -3.21
C ALA A 25 1.28 -2.37 -2.20
N ILE A 26 0.52 -1.68 -1.36
CA ILE A 26 1.00 -1.14 -0.08
C ILE A 26 0.44 -2.04 1.00
N VAL A 27 1.32 -2.56 1.85
CA VAL A 27 0.97 -3.42 2.97
C VAL A 27 1.25 -2.66 4.25
N ILE A 28 0.24 -2.44 5.09
CA ILE A 28 0.35 -1.75 6.38
C ILE A 28 -0.09 -2.69 7.50
N GLN A 29 0.76 -2.88 8.49
CA GLN A 29 0.45 -3.57 9.73
C GLN A 29 -0.09 -2.57 10.77
N THR A 30 -1.25 -2.86 11.35
CA THR A 30 -1.76 -2.17 12.54
C THR A 30 -1.71 -3.12 13.74
N ALA A 31 -2.25 -2.68 14.87
CA ALA A 31 -2.30 -3.52 16.08
C ALA A 31 -3.13 -4.81 15.89
N ALA A 32 -4.22 -4.76 15.12
CA ALA A 32 -5.11 -5.91 14.92
C ALA A 32 -5.28 -6.37 13.47
N TYR A 33 -4.78 -5.63 12.47
CA TYR A 33 -5.03 -5.91 11.06
C TYR A 33 -3.78 -5.76 10.19
N ILE A 34 -3.84 -6.39 9.01
CA ILE A 34 -2.94 -6.11 7.90
C ILE A 34 -3.78 -5.56 6.74
N PHE A 35 -3.53 -4.32 6.36
CA PHE A 35 -4.16 -3.68 5.21
C PHE A 35 -3.32 -3.90 3.96
N VAL A 36 -4.00 -4.25 2.86
CA VAL A 36 -3.38 -4.39 1.55
C VAL A 36 -4.12 -3.49 0.57
N ALA A 37 -3.48 -2.40 0.15
CA ALA A 37 -4.00 -1.47 -0.85
C ALA A 37 -3.35 -1.77 -2.21
N LEU A 38 -4.15 -2.28 -3.15
CA LEU A 38 -3.71 -2.58 -4.51
C LEU A 38 -3.86 -1.34 -5.41
N TYR A 39 -2.92 -1.15 -6.34
CA TYR A 39 -2.93 -0.03 -7.27
C TYR A 39 -2.29 -0.37 -8.61
N GLU A 40 -2.71 0.36 -9.64
CA GLU A 40 -2.16 0.28 -10.98
C GLU A 40 -0.77 0.90 -11.09
N GLY A 41 0.03 0.40 -12.03
CA GLY A 41 1.44 0.72 -12.23
C GLY A 41 1.77 2.15 -12.63
N SER A 42 1.65 3.11 -11.72
CA SER A 42 2.21 4.46 -11.88
C SER A 42 2.32 5.16 -10.53
N ILE A 43 3.07 6.26 -10.49
CA ILE A 43 3.28 7.03 -9.27
C ILE A 43 1.95 7.61 -8.76
N GLY A 44 1.07 8.09 -9.64
CA GLY A 44 -0.21 8.69 -9.25
C GLY A 44 -1.15 7.75 -8.45
N PRO A 45 -1.54 6.58 -9.00
CA PRO A 45 -2.29 5.57 -8.27
C PRO A 45 -1.59 5.09 -7.00
N ALA A 46 -0.26 4.93 -7.01
CA ALA A 46 0.49 4.56 -5.82
C ALA A 46 0.34 5.61 -4.70
N SER A 47 0.52 6.89 -5.01
CA SER A 47 0.36 7.99 -4.04
C SER A 47 -1.08 8.07 -3.51
N ARG A 48 -2.09 7.88 -4.37
CA ARG A 48 -3.49 7.85 -3.93
C ARG A 48 -3.81 6.65 -3.05
N ALA A 49 -3.28 5.48 -3.38
CA ALA A 49 -3.44 4.27 -2.58
C ALA A 49 -2.80 4.44 -1.19
N MET A 50 -1.61 5.05 -1.11
CA MET A 50 -0.96 5.37 0.16
C MET A 50 -1.80 6.32 1.00
N ALA A 51 -2.25 7.44 0.42
CA ALA A 51 -3.08 8.41 1.12
C ALA A 51 -4.40 7.80 1.64
N ALA A 52 -5.05 6.95 0.84
CA ALA A 52 -6.26 6.25 1.24
C ALA A 52 -6.01 5.21 2.34
N ALA A 53 -4.90 4.46 2.24
CA ALA A 53 -4.51 3.48 3.25
C ALA A 53 -4.17 4.15 4.59
N ASP A 54 -3.41 5.25 4.58
CA ASP A 54 -3.11 6.05 5.77
C ASP A 54 -4.37 6.65 6.39
N GLN A 55 -5.29 7.15 5.58
CA GLN A 55 -6.56 7.68 6.09
C GLN A 55 -7.36 6.57 6.78
N LEU A 56 -7.42 5.37 6.20
CA LEU A 56 -8.17 4.25 6.77
C LEU A 56 -7.53 3.76 8.09
N THR A 57 -6.22 3.56 8.11
CA THR A 57 -5.51 3.11 9.32
C THR A 57 -5.66 4.12 10.44
N TRP A 58 -5.62 5.41 10.13
CA TRP A 58 -5.91 6.48 11.10
C TRP A 58 -7.34 6.36 11.68
N GLN A 59 -8.35 6.16 10.84
CA GLN A 59 -9.73 6.02 11.32
C GLN A 59 -9.95 4.77 12.18
N LEU A 60 -9.22 3.69 11.90
CA LEU A 60 -9.29 2.46 12.68
C LEU A 60 -8.55 2.58 14.01
N GLY A 61 -7.38 3.22 14.02
CA GLY A 61 -6.66 3.53 15.25
C GLY A 61 -7.51 4.36 16.23
N ARG A 62 -8.32 5.30 15.73
CA ARG A 62 -9.28 6.06 16.55
C ARG A 62 -10.40 5.21 17.16
N LYS A 63 -10.67 4.03 16.61
CA LYS A 63 -11.68 3.07 17.08
C LYS A 63 -11.07 1.96 17.94
N ASN A 64 -9.77 2.01 18.23
CA ASN A 64 -9.00 0.92 18.85
C ASN A 64 -9.14 -0.40 18.07
N LEU A 65 -9.20 -0.28 16.74
CA LEU A 65 -9.22 -1.38 15.78
C LEU A 65 -7.86 -1.40 15.06
#